data_AF-A0A355FNN3-F1
#
_entry.id   AF-A0A355FNN3-F1
#
_cell.length_a   1.000
_cell.length_b   1.000
_cell.length_c   1.000
_cell.angle_alpha   90.00
_cell.angle_beta   90.00
_cell.angle_gamma   90.00
#
_symmetry.space_group_name_H-M   'P 1'
#
loop_
_entity.id
_entity.type
_entity.pdbx_description
1 polymer ?
#
loop_
_entity_poly.entity_id
_entity_poly.type
_entity_poly.pdbx_seq_one_letter_code
_entity_poly.pdbx_strand_id
1 'polypeptide(L)' 'TRGKRILRMAPLHHHYELGGLSESKVVIRFWIVGILLALLGLAGYKIG' A
#
# COMPACT_ATOMS: atom_id res chain seq x y z
N THR A 1 -29.83 -2.79 -3.26
CA THR A 1 -28.72 -2.73 -4.24
C THR A 1 -27.42 -3.17 -3.57
N ARG A 2 -26.96 -4.40 -3.83
CA ARG A 2 -25.72 -4.91 -3.22
C ARG A 2 -24.52 -4.28 -3.94
N GLY A 3 -23.95 -3.22 -3.37
CA GLY A 3 -22.77 -2.56 -3.93
C GLY A 3 -21.59 -3.53 -4.01
N LYS A 4 -21.07 -3.77 -5.22
CA LYS A 4 -19.86 -4.58 -5.43
C LYS A 4 -18.70 -3.88 -4.72
N ARG A 5 -18.17 -4.48 -3.66
CA ARG A 5 -16.96 -3.98 -3.00
C ARG A 5 -15.77 -4.23 -3.92
N ILE A 6 -15.09 -3.15 -4.31
CA ILE A 6 -13.84 -3.21 -5.11
C ILE A 6 -12.72 -3.86 -4.28
N LEU A 7 -12.69 -3.55 -2.99
CA LEU A 7 -11.76 -4.12 -2.03
C LEU A 7 -12.43 -5.29 -1.29
N ARG A 8 -11.73 -6.42 -1.18
CA ARG A 8 -12.13 -7.55 -0.30
C ARG A 8 -12.37 -7.08 1.14
N MET A 9 -11.56 -6.14 1.62
CA MET A 9 -11.69 -5.45 2.90
C MET A 9 -10.91 -4.13 2.79
N ALA A 10 -11.43 -3.05 3.36
CA ALA A 10 -10.66 -1.84 3.61
C ALA A 10 -10.30 -1.85 5.10
N PRO A 11 -9.05 -1.53 5.49
CA PRO A 11 -7.99 -0.86 4.72
C PRO A 11 -7.17 -1.81 3.81
N LEU A 12 -6.34 -1.25 2.92
CA LEU A 12 -5.58 -2.03 1.92
C LEU A 12 -4.69 -3.14 2.53
N HIS A 13 -4.16 -2.99 3.74
CA HIS A 13 -3.35 -4.05 4.35
C HIS A 13 -4.16 -5.33 4.62
N HIS A 14 -5.42 -5.19 5.09
CA HIS A 14 -6.34 -6.32 5.24
C HIS A 14 -6.77 -6.92 3.90
N HIS A 15 -6.79 -6.13 2.83
CA HIS A 15 -7.04 -6.66 1.49
C HIS A 15 -5.99 -7.70 1.08
N TYR A 16 -4.72 -7.44 1.39
CA TYR A 16 -3.61 -8.35 1.08
C TYR A 16 -3.53 -9.54 2.03
N GLU A 17 -3.91 -9.36 3.30
CA GLU A 17 -4.02 -10.44 4.27
C GLU A 17 -5.07 -11.48 3.86
N LEU A 18 -6.27 -11.01 3.47
CA LEU A 18 -7.32 -11.85 2.87
C LEU A 18 -6.95 -12.42 1.49
N GLY A 19 -5.87 -11.92 0.88
CA GLY A 19 -5.27 -12.44 -0.34
C GLY A 19 -4.28 -13.59 -0.11
N GLY A 20 -4.02 -13.99 1.15
CA GLY A 20 -3.11 -15.08 1.52
C GLY A 20 -1.66 -14.63 1.75
N LEU A 21 -1.40 -13.32 1.85
CA LEU A 21 -0.08 -12.83 2.27
C LEU A 21 -0.01 -12.71 3.79
N SER A 22 1.10 -13.18 4.36
CA SER A 22 1.39 -12.94 5.77
C SER A 22 1.49 -11.44 6.05
N GLU A 23 0.94 -11.00 7.18
CA GLU A 23 0.89 -9.60 7.61
C GLU A 23 2.25 -8.91 7.49
N SER A 24 3.32 -9.55 8.00
CA SER A 24 4.68 -9.03 7.92
C SER A 24 5.17 -8.79 6.48
N LYS A 25 4.76 -9.64 5.53
CA LYS A 25 5.14 -9.50 4.11
C LYS A 25 4.43 -8.31 3.46
N VAL A 26 3.19 -8.04 3.84
CA VAL A 26 2.43 -6.87 3.37
C VAL A 26 3.05 -5.59 3.92
N VAL A 27 3.35 -5.57 5.22
CA VAL A 27 3.98 -4.42 5.90
C VAL A 27 5.31 -4.07 5.24
N ILE A 28 6.21 -5.04 5.04
CA ILE A 28 7.54 -4.79 4.42
C ILE A 28 7.39 -4.21 3.01
N ARG A 29 6.46 -4.72 2.20
CA ARG A 29 6.20 -4.21 0.84
C ARG A 29 5.68 -2.77 0.85
N PHE A 30 4.77 -2.46 1.78
CA PHE A 30 4.27 -1.10 1.96
C PHE A 30 5.40 -0.13 2.36
N TRP A 31 6.32 -0.56 3.22
CA TRP A 31 7.47 0.24 3.63
C TRP A 31 8.41 0.52 2.46
N ILE A 32 8.73 -0.47 1.63
CA ILE A 32 9.58 -0.29 0.43
C ILE A 32 8.96 0.74 -0.52
N VAL A 33 7.67 0.62 -0.78
CA VAL A 33 6.93 1.57 -1.64
C VAL A 33 6.91 2.97 -1.02
N GLY A 34 6.67 3.07 0.29
CA GLY A 34 6.69 4.34 1.03
C GLY A 34 8.05 5.04 0.97
N ILE A 35 9.15 4.30 1.15
CA ILE A 35 10.51 4.85 1.04
C ILE A 35 10.79 5.32 -0.39
N LEU A 36 10.42 4.54 -1.41
CA LEU A 36 10.56 4.94 -2.81
C LEU A 36 9.82 6.24 -3.12
N LEU A 37 8.56 6.34 -2.69
CA LEU A 37 7.74 7.56 -2.85
C LEU A 37 8.34 8.74 -2.09
N ALA A 38 8.84 8.52 -0.87
CA ALA A 38 9.50 9.55 -0.07
C ALA A 38 10.78 10.06 -0.76
N LEU A 39 11.59 9.17 -1.32
CA LEU A 39 12.79 9.53 -2.08
C LEU A 39 12.44 10.27 -3.38
N LEU A 40 11.41 9.84 -4.11
CA LEU A 40 10.93 10.55 -5.30
C LEU A 40 10.38 11.94 -4.95
N GLY A 41 9.62 12.05 -3.87
CA GLY A 41 9.13 13.34 -3.36
C GLY A 41 10.26 14.27 -2.95
N LEU A 42 11.27 13.75 -2.25
CA LEU A 42 12.46 14.51 -1.86
C LEU A 42 13.32 14.91 -3.07
N ALA A 43 13.47 14.03 -4.05
CA ALA A 43 14.18 14.32 -5.30
C ALA A 43 13.47 15.42 -6.10
N GLY A 44 12.14 15.37 -6.17
CA GLY A 44 11.31 16.40 -6.82
C GLY A 44 11.28 17.72 -6.05
N TYR A 45 11.31 17.68 -4.71
CA TYR A 45 11.29 18.87 -3.86
C TYR A 45 12.46 19.83 -4.12
N LYS A 46 13.64 19.29 -4.45
CA LYS A 46 14.85 20.09 -4.71
C LYS A 46 14.98 20.60 -6.16
N ILE A 47 14.07 20.18 -7.04
CA ILE A 47 13.99 20.59 -8.45
C ILE A 47 12.98 21.75 -8.65
N GLY A 48 12.26 22.14 -7.60
CA GLY A 48 11.39 23.32 -7.56
C GLY A 48 12.07 24.54 -6.93
#